data_AF-A0A023GB77-F1
#
_entry.id   AF-A0A023GB77-F1
#
_cell.length_a   1.000
_cell.length_b   1.000
_cell.length_c   1.000
_cell.angle_alpha   90.00
_cell.angle_beta   90.00
_cell.angle_gamma   90.00
#
_symmetry.space_group_name_H-M   'P 1'
#
loop_
_entity.id
_entity.type
_entity.pdbx_description
1 polymer ?
#
loop_
_entity_poly.entity_id
_entity_poly.type
_entity_poly.pdbx_seq_one_letter_code
_entity_poly.pdbx_strand_id
1 'polypeptide(L)'
;DAVGKNFPHIVYEIQDNTLHESEGGAREKMAIHFTTRESYPQGAEVPKAVYPEILIAVDNTLRVEFHSEEELLKYVIILVNSMNVRYLTVSKPSVQLKLRAVEIFNAKDDYSLFYIVDDVAVAYPSLEKLRDYVYYNPSKYGEYDLVFLFTGKDLVSRRGRGWERSIQGIAFIGGACGYEKVALGEDRAGTYKGVRVGAHEIGHLLGCPHDGYAYGRFSSEGCQKNGGFIMSYVERDSQSMKFSKCCNEMIRQMVISSEGKCLREKNVRRKIEKSRFPKQLPGDVVNRDKICKLAFPDVPETHFMVGSNGDAQCHARCFMPERLFGSDTFRYAFLFDNSPCNASEGKYCINGDCKGKRKSTVTTGHLSDLVNKA
;
A
#
# COMPACT_ATOMS: atom_id res chain seq x y z
N ASP A 1 29.80 6.52 14.45
CA ASP A 1 29.84 7.23 13.15
C ASP A 1 29.52 6.23 12.05
N ALA A 2 28.39 6.21 11.33
CA ALA A 2 27.26 7.12 11.21
C ALA A 2 25.93 6.35 11.40
N VAL A 3 24.94 7.11 11.85
CA VAL A 3 23.58 6.72 12.25
C VAL A 3 22.73 6.28 11.05
N GLY A 4 21.90 5.25 11.27
CA GLY A 4 20.93 4.74 10.28
C GLY A 4 19.86 5.75 9.90
N LYS A 5 19.40 5.66 8.64
CA LYS A 5 18.25 6.41 8.13
C LYS A 5 17.50 5.58 7.07
N ASN A 6 16.18 5.71 7.14
CA ASN A 6 15.15 5.05 6.37
C ASN A 6 15.30 5.27 4.86
N PHE A 7 15.07 4.22 4.07
CA PHE A 7 15.01 4.29 2.62
C PHE A 7 13.58 4.07 2.11
N PRO A 8 12.92 5.08 1.54
CA PRO A 8 11.77 4.89 0.66
C PRO A 8 12.25 4.44 -0.74
N HIS A 9 11.58 3.42 -1.30
CA HIS A 9 11.64 2.94 -2.69
C HIS A 9 12.95 3.20 -3.45
N ILE A 10 14.02 2.48 -3.09
CA ILE A 10 15.21 2.39 -3.93
C ILE A 10 15.01 1.25 -4.91
N VAL A 11 14.91 1.56 -6.20
CA VAL A 11 15.07 0.57 -7.26
C VAL A 11 16.57 0.39 -7.50
N TYR A 12 17.12 -0.75 -7.08
CA TYR A 12 18.43 -1.20 -7.55
C TYR A 12 18.25 -1.95 -8.88
N GLU A 13 19.08 -1.62 -9.87
CA GLU A 13 19.33 -2.53 -10.99
C GLU A 13 20.17 -3.69 -10.44
N ILE A 14 19.60 -4.90 -10.40
CA ILE A 14 20.36 -6.10 -10.01
C ILE A 14 21.33 -6.38 -11.15
N GLN A 15 22.60 -6.01 -10.98
CA GLN A 15 23.67 -6.56 -11.81
C GLN A 15 23.77 -8.05 -11.49
N ASP A 16 23.50 -8.84 -12.53
CA ASP A 16 23.58 -10.29 -12.52
C ASP A 16 25.04 -10.70 -12.30
N ASN A 17 25.40 -10.93 -11.03
CA ASN A 17 26.50 -11.79 -10.61
C ASN A 17 26.49 -11.93 -9.08
N THR A 18 26.47 -13.19 -8.63
CA THR A 18 26.53 -13.70 -7.24
C THR A 18 25.18 -13.91 -6.53
N LEU A 19 24.67 -15.11 -6.75
CA LEU A 19 23.86 -15.88 -5.80
C LEU A 19 24.40 -15.74 -4.37
N HIS A 20 23.79 -14.86 -3.57
CA HIS A 20 23.73 -15.05 -2.13
C HIS A 20 22.29 -14.83 -1.68
N GLU A 21 21.66 -15.97 -1.39
CA GLU A 21 20.39 -16.10 -0.70
C GLU A 21 20.38 -15.17 0.52
N SER A 22 19.60 -14.08 0.44
CA SER A 22 19.22 -13.34 1.63
C SER A 22 18.15 -14.16 2.38
N GLU A 23 18.58 -15.24 3.04
CA GLU A 23 17.86 -15.84 4.15
C GLU A 23 17.76 -14.77 5.26
N GLY A 24 16.69 -13.99 5.21
CA GLY A 24 16.42 -12.92 6.18
C GLY A 24 14.95 -12.56 6.31
N GLY A 25 14.04 -13.25 5.62
CA GLY A 25 12.62 -13.16 5.96
C GLY A 25 12.39 -13.89 7.28
N ALA A 26 11.86 -13.19 8.27
CA ALA A 26 11.44 -13.75 9.56
C ALA A 26 10.71 -15.09 9.35
N ARG A 27 11.45 -16.19 9.57
CA ARG A 27 10.93 -17.56 9.70
C ARG A 27 10.18 -17.76 11.02
N GLU A 28 9.76 -16.69 11.68
CA GLU A 28 8.85 -16.76 12.83
C GLU A 28 7.43 -16.91 12.32
N LYS A 29 7.10 -18.17 11.99
CA LYS A 29 5.79 -18.79 12.22
C LYS A 29 4.61 -17.81 12.13
N MET A 30 4.24 -17.39 10.92
CA MET A 30 2.81 -17.17 10.64
C MET A 30 2.14 -18.50 11.00
N ALA A 31 1.46 -18.52 12.15
CA ALA A 31 0.90 -19.73 12.71
C ALA A 31 0.05 -20.44 11.66
N ILE A 32 0.43 -21.67 11.33
CA ILE A 32 -0.31 -22.58 10.47
C ILE A 32 -1.49 -23.07 11.33
N HIS A 33 -2.56 -22.29 11.41
CA HIS A 33 -3.82 -22.78 11.91
C HIS A 33 -4.59 -23.40 10.73
N PHE A 34 -4.50 -24.74 10.63
CA PHE A 34 -5.40 -25.52 9.81
C PHE A 34 -6.80 -25.45 10.43
N THR A 35 -7.72 -24.77 9.75
CA THR A 35 -9.15 -25.05 9.88
C THR A 35 -9.60 -25.84 8.66
N THR A 36 -10.39 -26.87 8.93
CA THR A 36 -10.83 -27.89 7.98
C THR A 36 -11.65 -27.31 6.83
N ARG A 37 -11.45 -27.87 5.62
CA ARG A 37 -12.21 -27.67 4.37
C ARG A 37 -13.54 -26.92 4.53
N GLU A 38 -13.53 -25.62 4.28
CA GLU A 38 -14.76 -24.93 3.86
C GLU A 38 -14.99 -25.24 2.39
N SER A 39 -16.09 -25.94 2.13
CA SER A 39 -16.62 -26.14 0.79
C SER A 39 -17.00 -24.78 0.21
N TYR A 40 -16.27 -24.32 -0.82
CA TYR A 40 -16.75 -23.23 -1.66
C TYR A 40 -18.16 -23.60 -2.12
N PRO A 41 -19.15 -22.68 -2.03
CA PRO A 41 -20.45 -22.96 -2.61
C PRO A 41 -20.22 -23.19 -4.11
N GLN A 42 -20.29 -24.44 -4.56
CA GLN A 42 -20.22 -24.75 -5.98
C GLN A 42 -21.39 -24.02 -6.65
N GLY A 43 -21.07 -23.02 -7.47
CA GLY A 43 -22.06 -22.17 -8.13
C GLY A 43 -22.33 -20.81 -7.47
N ALA A 44 -21.54 -20.36 -6.50
CA ALA A 44 -21.64 -18.96 -6.02
C ALA A 44 -21.39 -17.98 -7.18
N GLU A 45 -22.37 -17.11 -7.46
CA GLU A 45 -22.24 -16.07 -8.47
C GLU A 45 -21.19 -15.04 -8.01
N VAL A 46 -20.17 -14.83 -8.82
CA VAL A 46 -19.14 -13.83 -8.53
C VAL A 46 -19.68 -12.47 -8.93
N PRO A 47 -19.79 -11.50 -8.00
CA PRO A 47 -20.25 -10.17 -8.34
C PRO A 47 -19.31 -9.53 -9.37
N LYS A 48 -19.85 -8.62 -10.19
CA LYS A 48 -19.02 -7.89 -11.17
C LYS A 48 -17.98 -7.02 -10.48
N ALA A 49 -18.37 -6.41 -9.36
CA ALA A 49 -17.55 -5.50 -8.56
C ALA A 49 -17.86 -5.69 -7.07
N VAL A 50 -16.87 -5.42 -6.22
CA VAL A 50 -17.02 -5.31 -4.76
C VAL A 50 -16.48 -3.98 -4.28
N TYR A 51 -17.02 -3.47 -3.17
CA TYR A 51 -16.74 -2.14 -2.67
C TYR A 51 -16.35 -2.14 -1.18
N PRO A 52 -15.19 -2.71 -0.81
CA PRO A 52 -14.79 -2.82 0.60
C PRO A 52 -14.88 -1.47 1.33
N GLU A 53 -15.69 -1.41 2.38
CA GLU A 53 -15.95 -0.22 3.18
C GLU A 53 -14.91 -0.10 4.30
N ILE A 54 -13.93 0.79 4.11
CA ILE A 54 -12.74 0.87 4.96
C ILE A 54 -12.78 2.07 5.90
N LEU A 55 -12.24 1.87 7.11
CA LEU A 55 -11.82 2.93 8.01
C LEU A 55 -10.29 3.03 7.94
N ILE A 56 -9.78 4.24 7.72
CA ILE A 56 -8.35 4.53 7.86
C ILE A 56 -8.12 5.18 9.22
N ALA A 57 -7.28 4.58 10.03
CA ALA A 57 -6.79 5.16 11.27
C ALA A 57 -5.38 5.73 11.07
N VAL A 58 -5.05 6.76 11.84
CA VAL A 58 -3.76 7.44 11.82
C VAL A 58 -3.28 7.62 13.26
N ASP A 59 -2.06 7.18 13.55
CA ASP A 59 -1.46 7.37 14.87
C ASP A 59 -0.96 8.80 15.09
N ASN A 60 -0.62 9.11 16.34
CA ASN A 60 -0.14 10.44 16.68
C ASN A 60 1.19 10.77 15.98
N THR A 61 2.09 9.79 15.82
CA THR A 61 3.39 9.99 15.19
C THR A 61 3.26 10.45 13.74
N LEU A 62 2.35 9.87 12.95
CA LEU A 62 2.07 10.36 11.60
C LEU A 62 1.27 11.67 11.62
N ARG A 63 0.27 11.79 12.51
CA ARG A 63 -0.59 12.97 12.61
C ARG A 63 0.20 14.27 12.80
N VAL A 64 1.26 14.27 13.62
CA VAL A 64 2.05 15.48 13.92
C VAL A 64 2.91 15.97 12.75
N GLU A 65 3.07 15.17 11.69
CA GLU A 65 3.76 15.59 10.47
C GLU A 65 2.91 16.53 9.59
N PHE A 66 1.62 16.69 9.92
CA PHE A 66 0.68 17.56 9.20
C PHE A 66 0.32 18.81 10.02
N HIS A 67 0.18 19.94 9.35
CA HIS A 67 -0.16 21.22 10.01
C HIS A 67 -1.58 21.24 10.56
N SER A 68 -2.49 20.47 9.97
CA SER A 68 -3.90 20.42 10.38
C SER A 68 -4.54 19.06 10.10
N GLU A 69 -5.67 18.79 10.76
CA GLU A 69 -6.50 17.60 10.47
C GLU A 69 -7.10 17.66 9.05
N GLU A 70 -7.36 18.86 8.52
CA GLU A 70 -7.86 19.02 7.15
C GLU A 70 -6.80 18.60 6.12
N GLU A 71 -5.53 18.96 6.36
CA GLU A 71 -4.42 18.55 5.52
C GLU A 71 -4.23 17.03 5.55
N LEU A 72 -4.24 16.43 6.75
CA LEU A 72 -4.18 14.98 6.90
C LEU A 72 -5.36 14.28 6.19
N LEU A 73 -6.58 14.79 6.35
CA LEU A 73 -7.77 14.23 5.70
C LEU A 73 -7.62 14.26 4.17
N LYS A 74 -7.17 15.38 3.60
CA LYS A 74 -6.90 15.49 2.16
C LYS A 74 -5.83 14.50 1.72
N TYR A 75 -4.74 14.37 2.48
CA TYR A 75 -3.66 13.43 2.21
C TYR A 75 -4.16 11.98 2.20
N VAL A 76 -4.92 11.55 3.22
CA VAL A 76 -5.50 10.20 3.31
C VAL A 76 -6.44 9.92 2.14
N ILE A 77 -7.25 10.89 1.72
CA ILE A 77 -8.15 10.71 0.56
C ILE A 77 -7.33 10.53 -0.73
N ILE A 78 -6.30 11.34 -0.96
CA ILE A 78 -5.41 11.20 -2.12
C ILE A 78 -4.68 9.86 -2.09
N LEU A 79 -4.23 9.42 -0.92
CA LEU A 79 -3.58 8.14 -0.69
C LEU A 79 -4.52 6.98 -1.06
N VAL A 80 -5.76 6.97 -0.57
CA VAL A 80 -6.75 5.91 -0.89
C VAL A 80 -7.17 5.95 -2.37
N ASN A 81 -7.27 7.14 -2.98
CA ASN A 81 -7.50 7.26 -4.42
C ASN A 81 -6.38 6.56 -5.21
N SER A 82 -5.13 6.75 -4.79
CA SER A 82 -3.96 6.13 -5.41
C SER A 82 -3.90 4.62 -5.15
N MET A 83 -4.27 4.15 -3.95
CA MET A 83 -4.42 2.72 -3.66
C MET A 83 -5.43 2.09 -4.61
N ASN A 84 -6.58 2.74 -4.86
CA ASN A 84 -7.56 2.27 -5.84
C ASN A 84 -7.00 2.15 -7.27
N VAL A 85 -5.97 2.93 -7.65
CA VAL A 85 -5.28 2.76 -8.93
C VAL A 85 -4.58 1.40 -9.00
N ARG A 86 -3.97 0.92 -7.90
CA ARG A 86 -3.38 -0.43 -7.80
C ARG A 86 -4.43 -1.52 -8.05
N TYR A 87 -5.63 -1.36 -7.48
CA TYR A 87 -6.74 -2.31 -7.63
C TYR A 87 -7.38 -2.34 -9.04
N LEU A 88 -7.03 -1.41 -9.95
CA LEU A 88 -7.51 -1.45 -11.34
C LEU A 88 -7.03 -2.70 -12.11
N THR A 89 -6.00 -3.41 -11.63
CA THR A 89 -5.55 -4.68 -12.21
C THR A 89 -6.27 -5.90 -11.62
N VAL A 90 -7.10 -5.71 -10.60
CA VAL A 90 -7.93 -6.77 -10.04
C VAL A 90 -9.22 -6.87 -10.86
N SER A 91 -9.54 -8.09 -11.27
CA SER A 91 -10.69 -8.36 -12.13
C SER A 91 -11.40 -9.64 -11.74
N LYS A 92 -12.73 -9.65 -11.88
CA LYS A 92 -13.62 -10.79 -11.58
C LYS A 92 -13.52 -11.29 -10.11
N PRO A 93 -13.84 -10.43 -9.13
CA PRO A 93 -14.51 -9.12 -9.27
C PRO A 93 -13.54 -7.95 -9.47
N SER A 94 -14.00 -6.81 -10.00
CA SER A 94 -13.28 -5.54 -9.79
C SER A 94 -13.40 -5.12 -8.32
N VAL A 95 -12.39 -4.40 -7.82
CA VAL A 95 -12.34 -3.94 -6.43
C VAL A 95 -12.18 -2.43 -6.38
N GLN A 96 -13.00 -1.77 -5.57
CA GLN A 96 -12.83 -0.36 -5.27
C GLN A 96 -13.06 -0.09 -3.78
N LEU A 97 -11.99 0.29 -3.09
CA LEU A 97 -12.01 0.69 -1.69
C LEU A 97 -12.86 1.95 -1.50
N LYS A 98 -13.81 1.88 -0.56
CA LYS A 98 -14.65 3.00 -0.15
C LYS A 98 -14.18 3.50 1.19
N LEU A 99 -13.45 4.61 1.20
CA LEU A 99 -13.12 5.32 2.43
C LEU A 99 -14.41 5.84 3.08
N ARG A 100 -14.74 5.32 4.27
CA ARG A 100 -15.95 5.65 5.00
C ARG A 100 -15.71 6.58 6.18
N ALA A 101 -14.55 6.45 6.83
CA ALA A 101 -14.14 7.31 7.93
C ALA A 101 -12.62 7.38 8.01
N VAL A 102 -12.15 8.47 8.64
CA VAL A 102 -10.78 8.61 9.11
C VAL A 102 -10.81 8.77 10.62
N GLU A 103 -9.98 8.03 11.33
CA GLU A 103 -9.79 8.15 12.76
C GLU A 103 -8.37 8.64 13.06
N ILE A 104 -8.26 9.58 13.98
CA ILE A 104 -6.98 10.14 14.42
C ILE A 104 -6.82 9.80 15.90
N PHE A 105 -5.75 9.08 16.22
CA PHE A 105 -5.38 8.73 17.57
C PHE A 105 -4.42 9.75 18.16
N ASN A 106 -4.50 9.92 19.49
CA ASN A 106 -3.60 10.76 20.24
C ASN A 106 -2.46 9.92 20.83
N ALA A 107 -1.38 10.58 21.29
CA ALA A 107 -0.21 9.89 21.84
C ALA A 107 -0.52 8.95 23.02
N LYS A 108 -1.62 9.20 23.75
CA LYS A 108 -2.06 8.35 24.87
C LYS A 108 -2.60 7.00 24.42
N ASP A 109 -3.05 6.90 23.18
CA ASP A 109 -3.63 5.68 22.61
C ASP A 109 -2.53 4.70 22.13
N ASP A 110 -1.27 5.16 22.01
CA ASP A 110 -0.17 4.36 21.46
C ASP A 110 0.00 3.02 22.17
N TYR A 111 -0.06 2.97 23.50
CA TYR A 111 0.06 1.70 24.26
C TYR A 111 -1.16 0.78 24.12
N SER A 112 -2.30 1.29 23.66
CA SER A 112 -3.46 0.47 23.31
C SER A 112 -3.34 -0.11 21.91
N LEU A 113 -2.68 0.60 20.98
CA LEU A 113 -2.57 0.23 19.57
C LEU A 113 -1.30 -0.57 19.24
N PHE A 114 -0.20 -0.31 19.95
CA PHE A 114 1.12 -0.85 19.65
C PHE A 114 1.72 -1.61 20.82
N TYR A 115 2.54 -2.60 20.49
CA TYR A 115 3.47 -3.21 21.42
C TYR A 115 4.83 -2.53 21.26
N ILE A 116 5.19 -1.70 22.24
CA ILE A 116 6.37 -0.85 22.18
C ILE A 116 7.45 -1.42 23.10
N VAL A 117 8.66 -1.59 22.54
CA VAL A 117 9.88 -1.99 23.28
C VAL A 117 10.99 -1.05 22.84
N ASP A 118 11.73 -0.44 23.77
CA ASP A 118 12.85 0.47 23.46
C ASP A 118 12.52 1.52 22.37
N ASP A 119 11.34 2.15 22.49
CA ASP A 119 10.79 3.16 21.58
C ASP A 119 10.53 2.70 20.13
N VAL A 120 10.56 1.39 19.85
CA VAL A 120 10.15 0.81 18.56
C VAL A 120 8.85 0.01 18.68
N ALA A 121 8.06 0.00 17.61
CA ALA A 121 6.81 -0.75 17.55
C ALA A 121 7.08 -2.13 16.93
N VAL A 122 6.90 -3.20 17.71
CA VAL A 122 7.09 -4.56 17.21
C VAL A 122 5.88 -4.97 16.39
N ALA A 123 6.07 -5.28 15.11
CA ALA A 123 5.00 -5.32 14.11
C ALA A 123 3.88 -6.31 14.44
N TYR A 124 4.21 -7.60 14.61
CA TYR A 124 3.20 -8.65 14.83
C TYR A 124 2.41 -8.49 16.13
N PRO A 125 3.05 -8.28 17.31
CA PRO A 125 2.29 -8.03 18.54
C PRO A 125 1.48 -6.72 18.50
N SER A 126 1.93 -5.71 17.74
CA SER A 126 1.14 -4.49 17.52
C SER A 126 -0.11 -4.77 16.67
N LEU A 127 0.00 -5.61 15.65
CA LEU A 127 -1.15 -6.04 14.85
C LEU A 127 -2.21 -6.76 15.71
N GLU A 128 -1.78 -7.65 16.61
CA GLU A 128 -2.69 -8.34 17.55
C GLU A 128 -3.36 -7.36 18.51
N LYS A 129 -2.64 -6.37 19.02
CA LYS A 129 -3.23 -5.31 19.86
C LYS A 129 -4.25 -4.48 19.09
N LEU A 130 -3.94 -4.08 17.86
CA LEU A 130 -4.88 -3.36 16.99
C LEU A 130 -6.14 -4.20 16.72
N ARG A 131 -5.98 -5.49 16.44
CA ARG A 131 -7.08 -6.45 16.24
C ARG A 131 -8.00 -6.47 17.45
N ASP A 132 -7.43 -6.65 18.64
CA ASP A 132 -8.19 -6.72 19.89
C ASP A 132 -8.88 -5.40 20.18
N TYR A 133 -8.18 -4.28 20.00
CA TYR A 133 -8.75 -2.95 20.15
C TYR A 133 -9.95 -2.72 19.22
N VAL A 134 -9.84 -3.09 17.94
CA VAL A 134 -10.93 -2.98 16.98
C VAL A 134 -12.10 -3.90 17.34
N TYR A 135 -11.82 -5.15 17.72
CA TYR A 135 -12.84 -6.14 18.07
C TYR A 135 -13.65 -5.77 19.30
N TYR A 136 -12.98 -5.31 20.37
CA TYR A 136 -13.64 -4.93 21.62
C TYR A 136 -14.34 -3.56 21.56
N ASN A 137 -14.32 -2.87 20.41
CA ASN A 137 -15.03 -1.62 20.17
C ASN A 137 -16.02 -1.72 18.99
N PRO A 138 -17.00 -2.66 19.03
CA PRO A 138 -17.86 -2.96 17.88
C PRO A 138 -18.81 -1.81 17.53
N SER A 139 -19.18 -0.94 18.48
CA SER A 139 -19.98 0.26 18.21
C SER A 139 -19.27 1.25 17.28
N LYS A 140 -17.94 1.21 17.24
CA LYS A 140 -17.11 2.08 16.42
C LYS A 140 -16.67 1.41 15.12
N TYR A 141 -16.28 0.14 15.17
CA TYR A 141 -15.65 -0.54 14.04
C TYR A 141 -16.50 -1.64 13.41
N GLY A 142 -17.62 -2.03 14.02
CA GLY A 142 -18.41 -3.20 13.61
C GLY A 142 -18.92 -3.12 12.18
N GLU A 143 -19.33 -1.93 11.72
CA GLU A 143 -19.89 -1.74 10.37
C GLU A 143 -18.86 -1.78 9.24
N TYR A 144 -17.56 -1.59 9.51
CA TYR A 144 -16.52 -1.53 8.46
C TYR A 144 -16.05 -2.93 8.10
N ASP A 145 -15.78 -3.14 6.82
CA ASP A 145 -15.29 -4.42 6.32
C ASP A 145 -13.83 -4.64 6.77
N LEU A 146 -13.04 -3.55 6.80
CA LEU A 146 -11.61 -3.51 7.14
C LEU A 146 -11.25 -2.23 7.92
N VAL A 147 -10.24 -2.32 8.78
CA VAL A 147 -9.59 -1.18 9.43
C VAL A 147 -8.10 -1.20 9.10
N PHE A 148 -7.56 -0.09 8.62
CA PHE A 148 -6.13 0.04 8.36
C PHE A 148 -5.55 1.17 9.21
N LEU A 149 -4.50 0.90 9.98
CA LEU A 149 -3.76 1.92 10.73
C LEU A 149 -2.50 2.32 9.97
N PHE A 150 -2.41 3.58 9.54
CA PHE A 150 -1.15 4.18 9.10
C PHE A 150 -0.38 4.76 10.29
N THR A 151 0.91 4.45 10.38
CA THR A 151 1.79 4.91 11.47
C THR A 151 3.02 5.64 10.96
N GLY A 152 3.43 6.66 11.71
CA GLY A 152 4.69 7.37 11.53
C GLY A 152 5.84 6.71 12.28
N LYS A 153 5.59 5.64 13.04
CA LYS A 153 6.60 4.86 13.74
C LYS A 153 7.44 4.04 12.76
N ASP A 154 8.51 3.46 13.28
CA ASP A 154 9.32 2.44 12.61
C ASP A 154 8.89 1.07 13.14
N LEU A 155 8.38 0.22 12.25
CA LEU A 155 7.91 -1.13 12.54
C LEU A 155 9.07 -2.10 12.48
N VAL A 156 9.19 -2.92 13.52
CA VAL A 156 10.32 -3.86 13.63
C VAL A 156 9.87 -5.29 13.83
N SER A 157 10.66 -6.23 13.31
CA SER A 157 10.68 -7.63 13.73
C SER A 157 11.91 -7.90 14.57
N ARG A 158 11.84 -8.94 15.41
CA ARG A 158 13.01 -9.41 16.13
C ARG A 158 13.89 -10.25 15.21
N ARG A 159 15.18 -9.93 15.13
CA ARG A 159 16.17 -10.70 14.38
C ARG A 159 17.41 -10.94 15.23
N GLY A 160 17.54 -12.16 15.74
CA GLY A 160 18.60 -12.51 16.69
C GLY A 160 18.49 -11.68 17.97
N ARG A 161 19.55 -10.93 18.30
CA ARG A 161 19.58 -10.02 19.47
C ARG A 161 19.20 -8.58 19.16
N GLY A 162 18.84 -8.27 17.91
CA GLY A 162 18.53 -6.91 17.47
C GLY A 162 17.18 -6.80 16.77
N TRP A 163 16.90 -5.60 16.27
CA TRP A 163 15.71 -5.26 15.50
C TRP A 163 16.00 -5.27 14.00
N GLU A 164 15.11 -5.89 13.23
CA GLU A 164 15.05 -5.77 11.78
C GLU A 164 14.00 -4.72 11.40
N ARG A 165 14.44 -3.68 10.70
CA ARG A 165 13.65 -2.47 10.34
C ARG A 165 13.21 -2.47 8.86
N SER A 166 13.13 -3.64 8.24
CA SER A 166 12.69 -3.78 6.84
C SER A 166 11.17 -3.94 6.70
N ILE A 167 10.46 -4.13 7.82
CA ILE A 167 9.01 -4.26 7.84
C ILE A 167 8.39 -2.89 7.61
N GLN A 168 7.57 -2.77 6.56
CA GLN A 168 6.83 -1.55 6.26
C GLN A 168 5.33 -1.69 6.55
N GLY A 169 4.84 -2.92 6.72
CA GLY A 169 3.45 -3.22 7.02
C GLY A 169 3.26 -4.67 7.41
N ILE A 170 2.08 -4.96 7.98
CA ILE A 170 1.66 -6.30 8.37
C ILE A 170 0.14 -6.40 8.43
N ALA A 171 -0.40 -7.54 8.02
CA ALA A 171 -1.83 -7.88 8.09
C ALA A 171 -2.07 -9.38 8.24
N PHE A 172 -3.30 -9.71 8.62
CA PHE A 172 -3.80 -11.08 8.55
C PHE A 172 -4.24 -11.42 7.12
N ILE A 173 -4.00 -12.66 6.69
CA ILE A 173 -4.45 -13.12 5.37
C ILE A 173 -5.91 -13.59 5.47
N GLY A 174 -6.78 -13.00 4.65
CA GLY A 174 -8.21 -13.34 4.62
C GLY A 174 -8.99 -12.83 5.83
N GLY A 175 -8.45 -11.85 6.56
CA GLY A 175 -9.07 -11.33 7.79
C GLY A 175 -10.31 -10.46 7.58
N ALA A 176 -10.65 -10.08 6.34
CA ALA A 176 -11.79 -9.23 6.05
C ALA A 176 -13.10 -9.75 6.66
N CYS A 177 -13.98 -8.82 7.08
CA CYS A 177 -15.28 -9.11 7.70
C CYS A 177 -15.24 -9.82 9.07
N GLY A 178 -14.07 -10.21 9.57
CA GLY A 178 -13.92 -11.02 10.77
C GLY A 178 -13.24 -10.33 11.94
N TYR A 179 -12.79 -11.13 12.89
CA TYR A 179 -11.97 -10.70 14.03
C TYR A 179 -10.65 -10.08 13.59
N GLU A 180 -10.06 -10.62 12.52
CA GLU A 180 -8.73 -10.27 12.00
C GLU A 180 -8.75 -9.18 10.92
N LYS A 181 -9.80 -8.36 10.86
CA LYS A 181 -10.03 -7.36 9.79
C LYS A 181 -9.13 -6.12 9.84
N VAL A 182 -7.95 -6.24 10.43
CA VAL A 182 -7.02 -5.14 10.68
C VAL A 182 -5.70 -5.28 9.93
N ALA A 183 -5.17 -4.15 9.47
CA ALA A 183 -3.84 -4.04 8.90
C ALA A 183 -3.11 -2.84 9.51
N LEU A 184 -1.79 -2.92 9.55
CA LEU A 184 -0.90 -1.87 10.05
C LEU A 184 0.17 -1.61 8.99
N GLY A 185 0.45 -0.33 8.69
CA GLY A 185 1.48 0.03 7.72
C GLY A 185 2.09 1.40 7.99
N GLU A 186 3.34 1.57 7.61
CA GLU A 186 4.02 2.83 7.76
C GLU A 186 3.67 3.82 6.65
N ASP A 187 3.65 5.09 7.02
CA ASP A 187 3.71 6.19 6.07
C ASP A 187 4.54 7.36 6.61
N ARG A 188 4.83 8.33 5.74
CA ARG A 188 5.43 9.63 6.09
C ARG A 188 4.79 10.71 5.24
N ALA A 189 4.51 11.88 5.83
CA ALA A 189 3.83 12.98 5.18
C ALA A 189 4.50 13.36 3.85
N GLY A 190 3.69 13.46 2.80
CA GLY A 190 4.13 13.82 1.45
C GLY A 190 4.84 12.71 0.67
N THR A 191 5.28 11.61 1.31
CA THR A 191 5.98 10.51 0.62
C THR A 191 5.04 9.58 -0.13
N TYR A 192 3.78 9.45 0.32
CA TYR A 192 2.81 8.51 -0.22
C TYR A 192 3.33 7.05 -0.31
N LYS A 193 4.33 6.66 0.51
CA LYS A 193 4.80 5.27 0.58
C LYS A 193 3.67 4.34 1.02
N GLY A 194 2.76 4.86 1.85
CA GLY A 194 1.54 4.21 2.28
C GLY A 194 0.60 3.76 1.14
N VAL A 195 0.77 4.24 -0.10
CA VAL A 195 -0.01 3.75 -1.25
C VAL A 195 0.32 2.29 -1.57
N ARG A 196 1.61 1.93 -1.67
CA ARG A 196 2.00 0.56 -1.99
C ARG A 196 1.80 -0.35 -0.78
N VAL A 197 2.28 0.09 0.39
CA VAL A 197 2.10 -0.63 1.66
C VAL A 197 0.62 -0.88 1.92
N GLY A 198 -0.21 0.16 1.84
CA GLY A 198 -1.65 0.07 2.04
C GLY A 198 -2.33 -0.94 1.11
N ALA A 199 -2.03 -0.88 -0.18
CA ALA A 199 -2.58 -1.83 -1.15
C ALA A 199 -2.09 -3.26 -0.90
N HIS A 200 -0.83 -3.44 -0.49
CA HIS A 200 -0.26 -4.73 -0.15
C HIS A 200 -1.01 -5.36 1.04
N GLU A 201 -1.07 -4.68 2.18
CA GLU A 201 -1.68 -5.28 3.37
C GLU A 201 -3.20 -5.44 3.25
N ILE A 202 -3.90 -4.54 2.54
CA ILE A 202 -5.33 -4.77 2.24
C ILE A 202 -5.49 -5.97 1.29
N GLY A 203 -4.55 -6.20 0.36
CA GLY A 203 -4.52 -7.41 -0.44
C GLY A 203 -4.41 -8.68 0.41
N HIS A 204 -3.60 -8.67 1.48
CA HIS A 204 -3.59 -9.75 2.47
C HIS A 204 -4.97 -9.92 3.12
N LEU A 205 -5.59 -8.85 3.62
CA LEU A 205 -6.93 -8.92 4.23
C LEU A 205 -8.00 -9.49 3.27
N LEU A 206 -7.86 -9.21 1.98
CA LEU A 206 -8.71 -9.74 0.91
C LEU A 206 -8.33 -11.16 0.46
N GLY A 207 -7.36 -11.80 1.12
CA GLY A 207 -7.05 -13.21 0.97
C GLY A 207 -5.78 -13.52 0.18
N CYS A 208 -5.01 -12.54 -0.30
CA CYS A 208 -3.79 -12.83 -1.07
C CYS A 208 -2.63 -13.19 -0.15
N PRO A 209 -2.04 -14.40 -0.20
CA PRO A 209 -0.69 -14.60 0.30
C PRO A 209 0.33 -13.95 -0.65
N HIS A 210 1.57 -13.84 -0.20
CA HIS A 210 2.69 -13.49 -1.10
C HIS A 210 2.72 -14.42 -2.32
N ASP A 211 3.14 -13.88 -3.46
CA ASP A 211 3.31 -14.67 -4.68
C ASP A 211 4.32 -15.81 -4.42
N GLY A 212 3.95 -17.04 -4.78
CA GLY A 212 4.76 -18.23 -4.56
C GLY A 212 4.60 -18.87 -3.16
N TYR A 213 3.62 -18.45 -2.37
CA TYR A 213 3.32 -18.98 -1.04
C TYR A 213 1.84 -19.36 -0.89
N ALA A 214 1.55 -20.16 0.13
CA ALA A 214 0.19 -20.50 0.54
C ALA A 214 0.00 -20.25 2.04
N TYR A 215 -1.23 -19.93 2.43
CA TYR A 215 -1.67 -19.74 3.79
C TYR A 215 -3.11 -20.25 3.97
N GLY A 216 -3.28 -21.29 4.80
CA GLY A 216 -4.58 -21.93 5.00
C GLY A 216 -5.20 -22.36 3.66
N ARG A 217 -6.39 -21.84 3.35
CA ARG A 217 -7.11 -22.11 2.08
C ARG A 217 -6.68 -21.24 0.90
N PHE A 218 -5.84 -20.22 1.12
CA PHE A 218 -5.39 -19.30 0.09
C PHE A 218 -4.02 -19.74 -0.45
N SER A 219 -3.85 -19.84 -1.76
CA SER A 219 -2.57 -20.20 -2.39
C SER A 219 -2.28 -19.33 -3.60
N SER A 220 -1.07 -18.75 -3.59
CA SER A 220 -0.47 -18.01 -4.69
C SER A 220 0.77 -18.72 -5.26
N GLU A 221 0.96 -20.02 -5.00
CA GLU A 221 2.12 -20.81 -5.45
C GLU A 221 2.27 -20.86 -6.98
N GLY A 222 1.18 -20.63 -7.72
CA GLY A 222 1.19 -20.52 -9.19
C GLY A 222 1.81 -19.24 -9.75
N CYS A 223 2.24 -18.31 -8.89
CA CYS A 223 2.90 -17.06 -9.26
C CYS A 223 4.34 -17.02 -8.71
N GLN A 224 5.25 -16.42 -9.46
CA GLN A 224 6.67 -16.39 -9.10
C GLN A 224 6.93 -15.44 -7.93
N LYS A 225 7.66 -15.91 -6.91
CA LYS A 225 8.09 -15.12 -5.75
C LYS A 225 8.80 -13.82 -6.11
N ASN A 226 9.57 -13.85 -7.21
CA ASN A 226 10.35 -12.73 -7.74
C ASN A 226 9.73 -12.13 -9.00
N GLY A 227 8.42 -12.33 -9.23
CA GLY A 227 7.71 -11.79 -10.38
C GLY A 227 7.59 -10.26 -10.36
N GLY A 228 7.89 -9.61 -9.22
CA GLY A 228 7.94 -8.16 -9.12
C GLY A 228 6.59 -7.48 -8.91
N PHE A 229 5.50 -8.23 -8.71
CA PHE A 229 4.16 -7.72 -8.42
C PHE A 229 4.06 -7.15 -6.99
N ILE A 230 2.94 -6.49 -6.65
CA ILE A 230 2.71 -5.95 -5.29
C ILE A 230 2.93 -7.01 -4.21
N MET A 231 2.54 -8.27 -4.45
CA MET A 231 2.67 -9.40 -3.52
C MET A 231 4.03 -10.12 -3.58
N SER A 232 5.00 -9.57 -4.31
CA SER A 232 6.37 -10.08 -4.44
C SER A 232 7.31 -9.34 -3.49
N TYR A 233 8.40 -10.01 -3.09
CA TYR A 233 9.50 -9.39 -2.34
C TYR A 233 10.42 -8.51 -3.19
N VAL A 234 10.16 -8.39 -4.50
CA VAL A 234 11.00 -7.63 -5.44
C VAL A 234 10.23 -6.41 -5.94
N GLU A 235 10.85 -5.23 -5.84
CA GLU A 235 10.40 -4.00 -6.50
C GLU A 235 11.37 -3.64 -7.61
N ARG A 236 10.93 -3.64 -8.87
CA ARG A 236 11.84 -3.43 -10.02
C ARG A 236 11.26 -2.57 -11.13
N ASP A 237 9.99 -2.79 -11.46
CA ASP A 237 9.38 -2.19 -12.65
C ASP A 237 7.89 -1.91 -12.41
N SER A 238 7.16 -1.54 -13.47
CA SER A 238 5.73 -1.23 -13.37
C SER A 238 4.88 -2.36 -12.73
N GLN A 239 5.34 -3.62 -12.77
CA GLN A 239 4.67 -4.72 -12.09
C GLN A 239 4.57 -4.49 -10.59
N SER A 240 5.51 -3.76 -9.99
CA SER A 240 5.54 -3.47 -8.56
C SER A 240 4.38 -2.60 -8.08
N MET A 241 3.57 -2.11 -9.02
CA MET A 241 2.33 -1.36 -8.82
C MET A 241 1.06 -2.15 -9.22
N LYS A 242 1.18 -3.45 -9.53
CA LYS A 242 0.10 -4.31 -10.06
C LYS A 242 -0.06 -5.57 -9.19
N PHE A 243 -1.28 -6.09 -9.12
CA PHE A 243 -1.52 -7.40 -8.51
C PHE A 243 -1.33 -8.53 -9.53
N SER A 244 -0.83 -9.67 -9.06
CA SER A 244 -0.68 -10.87 -9.88
C SER A 244 -2.03 -11.54 -10.14
N LYS A 245 -2.09 -12.42 -11.14
CA LYS A 245 -3.28 -13.25 -11.39
C LYS A 245 -3.63 -14.15 -10.20
N CYS A 246 -2.66 -14.54 -9.37
CA CYS A 246 -2.90 -15.38 -8.21
C CYS A 246 -3.61 -14.61 -7.12
N CYS A 247 -3.18 -13.38 -6.84
CA CYS A 247 -3.89 -12.51 -5.90
C CYS A 247 -5.32 -12.21 -6.39
N ASN A 248 -5.54 -11.98 -7.69
CA ASN A 248 -6.90 -11.81 -8.24
C ASN A 248 -7.81 -13.02 -7.95
N GLU A 249 -7.29 -14.24 -8.11
CA GLU A 249 -8.03 -15.46 -7.79
C GLU A 249 -8.30 -15.55 -6.28
N MET A 250 -7.33 -15.22 -5.42
CA MET A 250 -7.53 -15.26 -3.97
C MET A 250 -8.56 -14.25 -3.47
N ILE A 251 -8.57 -13.04 -4.05
CA ILE A 251 -9.62 -12.04 -3.80
C ILE A 251 -10.98 -12.60 -4.20
N ARG A 252 -11.08 -13.25 -5.36
CA ARG A 252 -12.33 -13.91 -5.79
C ARG A 252 -12.77 -14.97 -4.78
N GLN A 253 -11.85 -15.82 -4.31
CA GLN A 253 -12.15 -16.86 -3.33
C GLN A 253 -12.60 -16.31 -1.97
N MET A 254 -12.02 -15.19 -1.53
CA MET A 254 -12.49 -14.48 -0.33
C MET A 254 -13.89 -13.89 -0.56
N VAL A 255 -14.09 -13.21 -1.69
CA VAL A 255 -15.36 -12.56 -2.03
C VAL A 255 -16.52 -13.52 -2.14
N ILE A 256 -16.34 -14.79 -2.53
CA ILE A 256 -17.45 -15.75 -2.63
C ILE A 256 -17.65 -16.60 -1.38
N SER A 257 -16.75 -16.52 -0.40
CA SER A 257 -16.87 -17.32 0.81
C SER A 257 -17.89 -16.75 1.79
N SER A 258 -18.23 -17.54 2.81
CA SER A 258 -19.07 -17.13 3.93
C SER A 258 -18.40 -16.01 4.74
N GLU A 259 -17.09 -16.09 4.94
CA GLU A 259 -16.29 -15.13 5.70
C GLU A 259 -16.28 -13.78 4.97
N GLY A 260 -16.14 -13.75 3.64
CA GLY A 260 -16.16 -12.52 2.85
C GLY A 260 -17.55 -11.93 2.59
N LYS A 261 -18.60 -12.34 3.31
CA LYS A 261 -19.98 -11.89 3.07
C LYS A 261 -20.13 -10.37 3.09
N CYS A 262 -19.46 -9.69 4.03
CA CYS A 262 -19.57 -8.24 4.17
C CYS A 262 -19.15 -7.48 2.90
N LEU A 263 -18.19 -8.01 2.13
CA LEU A 263 -17.65 -7.39 0.90
C LEU A 263 -18.67 -7.31 -0.25
N ARG A 264 -19.76 -8.08 -0.15
CA ARG A 264 -20.86 -8.10 -1.13
C ARG A 264 -22.04 -7.22 -0.70
N GLU A 265 -21.98 -6.68 0.51
CA GLU A 265 -23.03 -5.91 1.13
C GLU A 265 -22.57 -4.46 1.35
N LYS A 266 -23.52 -3.58 1.66
CA LYS A 266 -23.22 -2.19 2.04
C LYS A 266 -23.69 -1.99 3.46
N ASN A 267 -22.73 -1.97 4.36
CA ASN A 267 -22.91 -1.99 5.80
C ASN A 267 -22.86 -0.58 6.39
N VAL A 268 -21.91 0.25 5.92
CA VAL A 268 -21.65 1.56 6.53
C VAL A 268 -22.59 2.65 6.01
N ARG A 269 -23.32 3.28 6.94
CA ARG A 269 -24.23 4.39 6.63
C ARG A 269 -23.50 5.73 6.53
N ARG A 270 -22.47 5.93 7.36
CA ARG A 270 -21.66 7.15 7.40
C ARG A 270 -20.87 7.32 6.10
N LYS A 271 -20.70 8.57 5.66
CA LYS A 271 -19.93 8.90 4.46
C LYS A 271 -19.17 10.19 4.71
N ILE A 272 -17.98 10.27 4.14
CA ILE A 272 -17.28 11.55 3.99
C ILE A 272 -18.06 12.39 2.96
N GLU A 273 -18.28 13.66 3.28
CA GLU A 273 -18.96 14.60 2.39
C GLU A 273 -18.24 14.67 1.02
N LYS A 274 -19.01 14.56 -0.07
CA LYS A 274 -18.45 14.59 -1.43
C LYS A 274 -17.64 15.86 -1.72
N SER A 275 -18.06 16.99 -1.15
CA SER A 275 -17.36 18.28 -1.26
C SER A 275 -15.95 18.25 -0.65
N ARG A 276 -15.71 17.36 0.33
CA ARG A 276 -14.41 17.19 0.99
C ARG A 276 -13.54 16.12 0.33
N PHE A 277 -14.00 15.49 -0.74
CA PHE A 277 -13.30 14.36 -1.37
C PHE A 277 -12.48 14.85 -2.59
N PRO A 278 -11.19 15.24 -2.43
CA PRO A 278 -10.37 15.63 -3.56
C PRO A 278 -10.29 14.49 -4.57
N LYS A 279 -10.37 14.86 -5.84
CA LYS A 279 -10.19 13.96 -6.98
C LYS A 279 -8.70 13.78 -7.35
N GLN A 280 -7.80 14.36 -6.57
CA GLN A 280 -6.37 14.37 -6.86
C GLN A 280 -5.74 13.00 -6.60
N LEU A 281 -4.65 12.74 -7.34
CA LEU A 281 -3.68 11.69 -7.12
C LEU A 281 -2.36 12.31 -6.64
N PRO A 282 -1.42 11.52 -6.10
CA PRO A 282 -0.23 12.12 -5.49
C PRO A 282 0.62 12.94 -6.48
N GLY A 283 0.65 12.59 -7.77
CA GLY A 283 1.32 13.38 -8.81
C GLY A 283 0.67 14.73 -9.12
N ASP A 284 -0.56 14.99 -8.67
CA ASP A 284 -1.18 16.33 -8.75
C ASP A 284 -0.66 17.29 -7.69
N VAL A 285 -0.15 16.77 -6.57
CA VAL A 285 0.24 17.56 -5.39
C VAL A 285 1.72 17.46 -5.07
N VAL A 286 2.44 16.51 -5.66
CA VAL A 286 3.89 16.35 -5.53
C VAL A 286 4.53 16.37 -6.92
N ASN A 287 5.37 17.37 -7.18
CA ASN A 287 6.11 17.47 -8.43
C ASN A 287 7.35 16.54 -8.45
N ARG A 288 7.93 16.36 -9.64
CA ARG A 288 9.04 15.41 -9.86
C ARG A 288 10.30 15.72 -9.05
N ASP A 289 10.64 17.00 -8.87
CA ASP A 289 11.77 17.40 -8.02
C ASP A 289 11.54 17.05 -6.55
N LYS A 290 10.32 17.28 -6.07
CA LYS A 290 9.94 16.93 -4.70
C LYS A 290 9.94 15.42 -4.49
N ILE A 291 9.54 14.62 -5.49
CA ILE A 291 9.67 13.15 -5.45
C ILE A 291 11.13 12.75 -5.22
N CYS A 292 12.09 13.33 -5.96
CA CYS A 292 13.52 13.04 -5.75
C CYS A 292 14.00 13.42 -4.35
N LYS A 293 13.63 14.60 -3.85
CA LYS A 293 13.99 15.05 -2.50
C LYS A 293 13.38 14.19 -1.39
N LEU A 294 12.20 13.63 -1.61
CA LEU A 294 11.55 12.70 -0.67
C LEU A 294 12.18 11.31 -0.72
N ALA A 295 12.59 10.84 -1.91
CA ALA A 295 13.26 9.56 -2.09
C ALA A 295 14.70 9.56 -1.52
N PHE A 296 15.40 10.68 -1.65
CA PHE A 296 16.80 10.83 -1.23
C PHE A 296 16.97 12.04 -0.28
N PRO A 297 16.39 11.98 0.93
CA PRO A 297 16.38 13.12 1.86
C PRO A 297 17.78 13.53 2.35
N ASP A 298 18.76 12.62 2.32
CA ASP A 298 20.15 12.88 2.71
C ASP A 298 21.01 13.45 1.56
N VAL A 299 20.39 13.77 0.41
CA VAL A 299 21.05 14.35 -0.76
C VAL A 299 20.38 15.70 -1.10
N PRO A 300 20.77 16.80 -0.43
CA PRO A 300 20.12 18.11 -0.61
C PRO A 300 20.12 18.63 -2.06
N GLU A 301 21.14 18.27 -2.84
CA GLU A 301 21.33 18.68 -4.23
C GLU A 301 20.48 17.86 -5.22
N THR A 302 19.81 16.79 -4.75
CA THR A 302 19.02 15.93 -5.62
C THR A 302 17.84 16.68 -6.21
N HIS A 303 17.63 16.47 -7.50
CA HIS A 303 16.55 17.05 -8.30
C HIS A 303 16.23 16.10 -9.45
N PHE A 304 15.08 16.32 -10.08
CA PHE A 304 14.65 15.51 -11.20
C PHE A 304 15.46 15.88 -12.45
N MET A 305 15.97 14.86 -13.14
CA MET A 305 16.73 15.00 -14.38
C MET A 305 15.90 14.53 -15.57
N VAL A 306 15.78 15.39 -16.60
CA VAL A 306 15.15 15.02 -17.87
C VAL A 306 16.08 14.10 -18.65
N GLY A 307 15.62 12.89 -19.00
CA GLY A 307 16.37 11.94 -19.83
C GLY A 307 16.18 12.12 -21.35
N SER A 308 17.12 11.59 -22.14
CA SER A 308 17.13 11.66 -23.62
C SER A 308 15.97 10.93 -24.33
N ASN A 309 15.23 10.06 -23.62
CA ASN A 309 13.98 9.42 -24.05
C ASN A 309 12.91 9.47 -22.94
N GLY A 310 12.78 10.64 -22.28
CA GLY A 310 11.93 10.98 -21.13
C GLY A 310 10.95 9.92 -20.60
N ASP A 311 11.24 9.41 -19.40
CA ASP A 311 10.30 8.97 -18.35
C ASP A 311 9.25 7.89 -18.70
N ALA A 312 9.40 7.17 -19.82
CA ALA A 312 8.39 6.24 -20.36
C ALA A 312 7.98 5.06 -19.46
N GLN A 313 8.70 4.82 -18.36
CA GLN A 313 8.41 3.76 -17.39
C GLN A 313 8.00 4.30 -16.01
N CYS A 314 7.68 5.59 -15.89
CA CYS A 314 7.27 6.17 -14.61
C CYS A 314 8.31 6.04 -13.48
N HIS A 315 9.58 6.20 -13.85
CA HIS A 315 10.68 6.32 -12.91
C HIS A 315 11.32 7.70 -13.05
N ALA A 316 11.44 8.41 -11.94
CA ALA A 316 12.18 9.65 -11.83
C ALA A 316 13.68 9.33 -11.81
N ARG A 317 14.45 10.01 -12.66
CA ARG A 317 15.91 10.04 -12.55
C ARG A 317 16.27 11.16 -11.58
N CYS A 318 16.77 10.80 -10.42
CA CYS A 318 17.12 11.74 -9.37
C CYS A 318 18.63 11.93 -9.32
N PHE A 319 19.07 13.18 -9.47
CA PHE A 319 20.49 13.53 -9.50
C PHE A 319 21.21 13.09 -8.23
N MET A 320 22.40 12.53 -8.41
CA MET A 320 23.32 12.13 -7.35
C MET A 320 24.70 12.75 -7.59
N PRO A 321 25.22 13.56 -6.64
CA PRO A 321 26.49 14.24 -6.82
C PRO A 321 27.69 13.29 -6.75
N GLU A 322 28.79 13.67 -7.42
CA GLU A 322 30.07 12.97 -7.42
C GLU A 322 30.54 12.51 -6.04
N ARG A 323 30.35 13.34 -4.99
CA ARG A 323 30.73 13.02 -3.60
C ARG A 323 30.17 11.70 -3.07
N LEU A 324 29.12 11.14 -3.67
CA LEU A 324 28.49 9.88 -3.25
C LEU A 324 28.96 8.67 -4.08
N PHE A 325 29.30 8.87 -5.35
CA PHE A 325 29.51 7.77 -6.31
C PHE A 325 30.78 7.91 -7.18
N GLY A 326 31.63 8.90 -6.91
CA GLY A 326 32.86 9.17 -7.68
C GLY A 326 32.62 9.77 -9.08
N SER A 327 31.36 10.04 -9.43
CA SER A 327 30.96 10.83 -10.60
C SER A 327 29.52 11.32 -10.43
N ASP A 328 29.16 12.41 -11.10
CA ASP A 328 27.77 12.84 -11.19
C ASP A 328 26.94 11.77 -11.90
N THR A 329 25.89 11.31 -11.23
CA THR A 329 25.07 10.19 -11.68
C THR A 329 23.61 10.39 -11.28
N PHE A 330 22.80 9.35 -11.37
CA PHE A 330 21.42 9.36 -10.92
C PHE A 330 21.02 8.05 -10.24
N ARG A 331 19.93 8.10 -9.46
CA ARG A 331 19.21 6.94 -8.95
C ARG A 331 17.74 7.04 -9.31
N TYR A 332 17.07 5.91 -9.39
CA TYR A 332 15.65 5.85 -9.73
C TYR A 332 14.78 5.94 -8.49
N ALA A 333 13.68 6.69 -8.62
CA ALA A 333 12.54 6.64 -7.72
C ALA A 333 11.26 6.46 -8.55
N PHE A 334 10.22 5.82 -8.00
CA PHE A 334 8.95 5.72 -8.71
C PHE A 334 8.27 7.10 -8.81
N LEU A 335 7.76 7.42 -10.00
CA LEU A 335 6.85 8.55 -10.17
C LEU A 335 5.46 8.16 -9.66
N PHE A 336 4.83 9.08 -8.95
CA PHE A 336 3.47 8.89 -8.47
C PHE A 336 2.44 8.89 -9.60
N ASP A 337 1.29 8.29 -9.33
CA ASP A 337 0.16 8.35 -10.26
C ASP A 337 -0.23 9.79 -10.57
N ASN A 338 -0.52 10.02 -11.85
CA ASN A 338 -0.73 11.31 -12.49
C ASN A 338 0.50 12.24 -12.59
N SER A 339 1.71 11.77 -12.27
CA SER A 339 2.94 12.52 -12.61
C SER A 339 3.15 12.53 -14.14
N PRO A 340 3.59 13.65 -14.74
CA PRO A 340 4.00 13.67 -16.14
C PRO A 340 5.16 12.69 -16.41
N CYS A 341 5.06 11.93 -17.49
CA CYS A 341 6.00 10.83 -17.81
C CYS A 341 6.56 10.90 -19.24
N ASN A 342 6.46 12.05 -19.88
CA ASN A 342 7.13 12.33 -21.15
C ASN A 342 7.44 13.82 -21.27
N ALA A 343 8.38 14.16 -22.15
CA ALA A 343 8.77 15.55 -22.42
C ALA A 343 7.67 16.33 -23.16
N SER A 344 6.91 15.67 -24.03
CA SER A 344 5.76 16.27 -24.73
C SER A 344 4.51 16.23 -23.84
N GLU A 345 3.65 17.22 -23.88
CA GLU A 345 2.42 17.21 -23.09
C GLU A 345 1.53 16.00 -23.39
N GLY A 346 0.87 15.44 -22.36
CA GLY A 346 -0.28 14.57 -22.53
C GLY A 346 -0.15 13.10 -22.09
N LYS A 347 1.00 12.64 -21.56
CA LYS A 347 1.10 11.33 -20.88
C LYS A 347 1.43 11.46 -19.40
N TYR A 348 0.84 10.56 -18.62
CA TYR A 348 0.92 10.55 -17.16
C TYR A 348 1.07 9.13 -16.63
N CYS A 349 1.68 9.01 -15.46
CA CYS A 349 1.89 7.74 -14.80
C CYS A 349 0.61 7.15 -14.24
N ILE A 350 0.32 5.90 -14.60
CA ILE A 350 -0.80 5.13 -14.06
C ILE A 350 -0.40 3.68 -13.89
N ASN A 351 -0.33 3.25 -12.63
CA ASN A 351 0.08 1.89 -12.28
C ASN A 351 1.49 1.56 -12.76
N GLY A 352 2.40 2.53 -12.64
CA GLY A 352 3.78 2.41 -13.11
C GLY A 352 3.94 2.46 -14.65
N ASP A 353 2.85 2.62 -15.41
CA ASP A 353 2.91 2.74 -16.87
C ASP A 353 2.72 4.20 -17.31
N CYS A 354 3.49 4.65 -18.30
CA CYS A 354 3.30 5.97 -18.90
C CYS A 354 2.18 5.93 -19.96
N LYS A 355 1.01 6.49 -19.64
CA LYS A 355 -0.21 6.40 -20.47
C LYS A 355 -0.72 7.78 -20.91
N GLY A 356 -1.22 7.88 -22.14
CA GLY A 356 -1.87 9.12 -22.62
C GLY A 356 -3.21 9.39 -21.92
N LYS A 357 -3.63 10.65 -21.85
CA LYS A 357 -5.00 11.01 -21.43
C LYS A 357 -6.00 10.27 -22.33
N ARG A 358 -6.86 9.42 -21.75
CA ARG A 358 -8.01 8.87 -22.50
C ARG A 358 -8.89 10.04 -22.92
N LYS A 359 -9.19 10.17 -24.22
CA LYS A 359 -10.28 11.03 -24.71
C LYS A 359 -11.59 10.45 -24.17
N SER A 360 -12.04 10.85 -22.99
CA SER A 360 -13.42 10.63 -22.59
C SER A 360 -14.28 11.70 -23.27
N THR A 361 -15.35 11.28 -23.93
CA THR A 361 -16.33 12.13 -24.63
C THR A 361 -17.21 12.93 -23.67
N VAL A 362 -16.66 13.39 -22.56
CA VAL A 362 -17.34 14.24 -21.58
C VAL A 362 -16.36 15.33 -21.19
N THR A 363 -16.74 16.57 -21.52
CA THR A 363 -16.16 17.83 -21.07
C THR A 363 -15.47 17.71 -19.71
N THR A 364 -14.16 18.02 -19.68
CA THR A 364 -13.33 18.20 -18.47
C THR A 364 -13.32 17.04 -17.46
N GLY A 365 -13.12 15.79 -17.93
CA GLY A 365 -12.90 14.64 -17.04
C GLY A 365 -11.43 14.41 -16.68
N HIS A 366 -11.05 14.67 -15.43
CA HIS A 366 -9.77 14.23 -14.85
C HIS A 366 -9.71 12.69 -14.82
N LEU A 367 -8.49 12.13 -14.78
CA LEU A 367 -8.27 10.68 -14.66
C LEU A 367 -8.90 10.05 -13.40
N SER A 368 -9.23 10.89 -12.42
CA SER A 368 -10.03 10.59 -11.23
C SER A 368 -11.45 10.09 -11.52
N ASP A 369 -11.95 10.26 -12.74
CA ASP A 369 -13.19 9.64 -13.17
C ASP A 369 -13.02 8.12 -13.41
N LEU A 370 -11.80 7.60 -13.61
CA LEU A 370 -11.55 6.14 -13.63
C LEU A 370 -11.67 5.53 -12.22
N VAL A 371 -11.24 6.26 -11.19
CA VAL A 371 -11.34 5.85 -9.79
C VAL A 371 -12.78 5.98 -9.28
N ASN A 372 -13.61 6.85 -9.88
CA ASN A 372 -15.00 7.09 -9.46
C ASN A 372 -16.09 6.44 -10.33
N LYS A 373 -15.75 5.87 -11.51
CA LYS A 373 -16.70 5.22 -12.44
C LYS A 373 -16.57 3.69 -12.55
N ALA A 374 -15.71 3.05 -11.77
CA ALA A 374 -15.54 1.60 -11.76
C ALA A 374 -16.22 0.95 -10.55
#